data_AF-A0A356IVW5-F1
#
_entry.id   AF-A0A356IVW5-F1
#
_cell.length_a   1.000
_cell.length_b   1.000
_cell.length_c   1.000
_cell.angle_alpha   90.00
_cell.angle_beta   90.00
_cell.angle_gamma   90.00
#
_symmetry.space_group_name_H-M   'P 1'
#
loop_
_entity.id
_entity.type
_entity.pdbx_description
1 polymer ?
#
loop_
_entity_poly.entity_id
_entity_poly.type
_entity_poly.pdbx_seq_one_letter_code
_entity_poly.pdbx_strand_id
1 'polypeptide(L)'
;LYMPGSIALFDDAELNSALYFWLAALAANDTQQWDHLPWLQRSQQQVLSTLLRWPGLTRLYRRLASAHLAQRHWQKQAQLNQSERTLRQAIEHPSARVSEDIDPRQLEPVPIWLHPVPPAAAHRTTQPHPDITPATSEVTEIEGDHQRQAKRVEHNKSDQGLLAFRLESLFSWAEFANVDRPHEDDEDLGAEKAANDLDELAVSNQHGQVKKRLKFDLDLPGSDYDDVTLATGITTPEWDYRQQRLREDHCHIELMRTQQETNAALPRHLRKPARQVRGFFEMLALNKTWLRQQPQGSELDLDAYLDTVTRWRLGHKEVSTGLFKEMRRHHRDLSCLLLADLSLSTDAAVSDEHKVIDVIRDGLFLMSEAMDATGDRFAMAGFSSKHRHQVRYYPLKAFGETLSPQVRGRIQAVKPGFYTRMGAAIRYATRALEKEHSSHRLLLLLSDGKPNDVDRYDGRYGIEDTRAAIQEASAKGILPFCITIDNRGNEYLPYLFGHKQFIVIRNAKQLPQKLPLIYARLTESL
;
A
#
# COMPACT_ATOMS: atom_id res chain seq x y z
N LEU A 1 -14.40 9.35 15.17
CA LEU A 1 -14.24 10.52 16.05
C LEU A 1 -13.24 11.44 15.34
N TYR A 2 -13.70 12.54 14.74
CA TYR A 2 -12.83 13.45 13.97
C TYR A 2 -12.23 14.48 14.94
N MET A 3 -11.04 14.18 15.48
CA MET A 3 -10.30 15.14 16.30
C MET A 3 -9.33 15.94 15.43
N PRO A 4 -9.08 17.22 15.74
CA PRO A 4 -8.06 17.99 15.06
C PRO A 4 -6.65 17.40 15.33
N GLY A 5 -5.81 17.34 14.30
CA GLY A 5 -4.44 16.80 14.40
C GLY A 5 -3.48 17.67 15.24
N SER A 6 -3.84 18.92 15.50
CA SER A 6 -3.19 19.81 16.46
C SER A 6 -4.19 20.84 16.99
N ILE A 7 -4.00 21.32 18.23
CA ILE A 7 -4.82 22.36 18.85
C ILE A 7 -3.90 23.44 19.41
N ALA A 8 -4.09 24.67 18.95
CA ALA A 8 -3.40 25.87 19.43
C ALA A 8 -4.42 27.00 19.63
N LEU A 9 -5.44 26.76 20.46
CA LEU A 9 -6.52 27.71 20.74
C LEU A 9 -6.13 28.71 21.84
N PHE A 10 -5.45 28.23 22.88
CA PHE A 10 -5.00 29.03 24.00
C PHE A 10 -3.50 29.32 23.88
N ASP A 11 -3.03 30.43 24.46
CA ASP A 11 -1.60 30.72 24.56
C ASP A 11 -0.89 29.77 25.56
N ASP A 12 -1.66 29.02 26.34
CA ASP A 12 -1.20 28.03 27.33
C ASP A 12 -1.26 26.60 26.76
N ALA A 13 -0.10 25.95 26.68
CA ALA A 13 0.03 24.57 26.21
C ALA A 13 -0.75 23.55 27.07
N GLU A 14 -0.84 23.76 28.40
CA GLU A 14 -1.63 22.89 29.28
C GLU A 14 -3.12 23.00 28.97
N LEU A 15 -3.62 24.20 28.67
CA LEU A 15 -5.02 24.40 28.29
C LEU A 15 -5.34 23.75 26.94
N ASN A 16 -4.42 23.81 25.97
CA ASN A 16 -4.60 23.13 24.68
C ASN A 16 -4.60 21.59 24.83
N SER A 17 -3.70 21.05 25.66
CA SER A 17 -3.70 19.62 25.99
C SER A 17 -4.99 19.21 26.70
N ALA A 18 -5.43 19.99 27.69
CA ALA A 18 -6.68 19.77 28.40
C ALA A 18 -7.90 19.84 27.46
N LEU A 19 -7.91 20.74 26.49
CA LEU A 19 -8.96 20.86 25.48
C LEU A 19 -9.08 19.59 24.63
N TYR A 20 -7.95 19.02 24.22
CA TYR A 20 -7.94 17.76 23.47
C TYR A 20 -8.60 16.63 24.27
N PHE A 21 -8.18 16.45 25.54
CA PHE A 21 -8.77 15.43 26.41
C PHE A 21 -10.25 15.67 26.69
N TRP A 22 -10.65 16.92 26.86
CA TRP A 22 -12.04 17.30 27.04
C TRP A 22 -12.91 16.93 25.83
N LEU A 23 -12.47 17.29 24.62
CA LEU A 23 -13.19 16.98 23.38
C LEU A 23 -13.26 15.46 23.14
N ALA A 24 -12.20 14.71 23.46
CA ALA A 24 -12.21 13.25 23.38
C ALA A 24 -13.23 12.64 24.36
N ALA A 25 -13.29 13.13 25.60
CA ALA A 25 -14.27 12.68 26.59
C ALA A 25 -15.71 13.02 26.15
N LEU A 26 -15.92 14.24 25.66
CA LEU A 26 -17.23 14.71 25.17
C LEU A 26 -17.73 13.86 24.00
N ALA A 27 -16.85 13.55 23.03
CA ALA A 27 -17.19 12.72 21.87
C ALA A 27 -17.35 11.23 22.20
N ALA A 28 -16.60 10.69 23.17
CA ALA A 28 -16.81 9.32 23.64
C ALA A 28 -18.17 9.12 24.35
N ASN A 29 -18.77 10.22 24.83
CA ASN A 29 -20.06 10.22 25.49
C ASN A 29 -21.19 10.76 24.58
N ASP A 30 -20.92 11.04 23.30
CA ASP A 30 -21.93 11.49 22.35
C ASP A 30 -22.81 10.31 21.94
N THR A 31 -23.92 10.13 22.66
CA THR A 31 -25.01 9.26 22.27
C THR A 31 -25.99 10.14 21.48
N GLN A 32 -26.40 9.71 20.28
CA GLN A 32 -27.35 10.41 19.38
C GLN A 32 -28.72 10.75 20.01
N GLN A 33 -28.88 10.51 21.31
CA GLN A 33 -30.04 10.78 22.14
C GLN A 33 -30.52 12.23 22.11
N TRP A 34 -29.63 13.21 21.91
CA TRP A 34 -29.97 14.64 21.94
C TRP A 34 -30.01 15.32 20.57
N ASP A 35 -29.97 14.56 19.47
CA ASP A 35 -29.94 15.11 18.11
C ASP A 35 -31.23 15.85 17.72
N HIS A 36 -32.33 15.62 18.46
CA HIS A 36 -33.61 16.32 18.29
C HIS A 36 -33.64 17.70 18.97
N LEU A 37 -32.66 18.02 19.83
CA LEU A 37 -32.61 19.30 20.53
C LEU A 37 -31.90 20.37 19.68
N PRO A 38 -32.27 21.65 19.81
CA PRO A 38 -31.51 22.76 19.24
C PRO A 38 -30.03 22.71 19.64
N TRP A 39 -29.14 23.21 18.78
CA TRP A 39 -27.67 23.09 18.95
C TRP A 39 -27.18 23.48 20.35
N LEU A 40 -27.67 24.60 20.88
CA LEU A 40 -27.26 25.10 22.19
C LEU A 40 -27.67 24.15 23.32
N GLN A 41 -28.92 23.70 23.31
CA GLN A 41 -29.46 22.78 24.31
C GLN A 41 -28.79 21.41 24.21
N ARG A 42 -28.58 20.91 22.98
CA ARG A 42 -27.82 19.67 22.73
C ARG A 42 -26.42 19.76 23.33
N SER A 43 -25.70 20.85 23.08
CA SER A 43 -24.34 21.05 23.58
C SER A 43 -24.32 21.10 25.12
N GLN A 44 -25.28 21.78 25.75
CA GLN A 44 -25.43 21.77 27.22
C GLN A 44 -25.68 20.36 27.77
N GLN A 45 -26.58 19.58 27.14
CA GLN A 45 -26.87 18.21 27.58
C GLN A 45 -25.66 17.28 27.43
N GLN A 46 -24.89 17.40 26.34
CA GLN A 46 -23.65 16.64 26.15
C GLN A 46 -22.62 16.95 27.24
N VAL A 47 -22.43 18.24 27.55
CA VAL A 47 -21.53 18.67 28.63
C VAL A 47 -22.00 18.11 29.98
N LEU A 48 -23.29 18.29 30.32
CA LEU A 48 -23.85 17.80 31.59
C LEU A 48 -23.73 16.29 31.73
N SER A 49 -24.10 15.53 30.70
CA SER A 49 -23.99 14.08 30.69
C SER A 49 -22.53 13.63 30.90
N THR A 50 -21.59 14.30 30.24
CA THR A 50 -20.15 14.00 30.37
C THR A 50 -19.63 14.29 31.77
N LEU A 51 -20.06 15.42 32.37
CA LEU A 51 -19.69 15.78 33.75
C LEU A 51 -20.35 14.87 34.80
N LEU A 52 -21.57 14.38 34.56
CA LEU A 52 -22.24 13.41 35.43
C LEU A 52 -21.56 12.05 35.36
N ARG A 53 -21.14 11.61 34.16
CA ARG A 53 -20.43 10.34 33.96
C ARG A 53 -19.02 10.38 34.53
N TRP A 54 -18.33 11.52 34.42
CA TRP A 54 -16.97 11.71 34.93
C TRP A 54 -16.83 13.01 35.74
N PRO A 55 -17.21 13.01 37.03
CA PRO A 55 -17.19 14.21 37.88
C PRO A 55 -15.82 14.89 37.99
N GLY A 56 -14.74 14.12 37.86
CA GLY A 56 -13.36 14.62 37.86
C GLY A 56 -13.04 15.62 36.75
N LEU A 57 -13.81 15.63 35.66
CA LEU A 57 -13.64 16.57 34.55
C LEU A 57 -14.22 17.96 34.84
N THR A 58 -14.99 18.13 35.92
CA THR A 58 -15.65 19.41 36.24
C THR A 58 -14.66 20.57 36.39
N ARG A 59 -13.52 20.33 37.06
CA ARG A 59 -12.50 21.37 37.24
C ARG A 59 -11.83 21.72 35.91
N LEU A 60 -11.64 20.72 35.05
CA LEU A 60 -11.05 20.88 33.72
C LEU A 60 -11.98 21.71 32.83
N TYR A 61 -13.27 21.34 32.75
CA TYR A 61 -14.28 22.07 31.98
C TYR A 61 -14.39 23.53 32.43
N ARG A 62 -14.43 23.80 33.74
CA ARG A 62 -14.48 25.18 34.25
C ARG A 62 -13.27 26.01 33.85
N ARG A 63 -12.05 25.43 33.89
CA ARG A 63 -10.84 26.10 33.42
C ARG A 63 -10.94 26.43 31.93
N LEU A 64 -11.29 25.46 31.09
CA LEU A 64 -11.46 25.66 29.65
C LEU A 64 -12.55 26.68 29.32
N ALA A 65 -13.70 26.60 29.98
CA ALA A 65 -14.81 27.53 29.83
C ALA A 65 -14.37 28.96 30.19
N SER A 66 -13.69 29.14 31.32
CA SER A 66 -13.20 30.46 31.74
C SER A 66 -12.18 31.05 30.77
N ALA A 67 -11.24 30.23 30.27
CA ALA A 67 -10.23 30.65 29.32
C ALA A 67 -10.85 31.01 27.96
N HIS A 68 -11.80 30.19 27.49
CA HIS A 68 -12.52 30.45 26.23
C HIS A 68 -13.37 31.72 26.34
N LEU A 69 -14.10 31.92 27.44
CA LEU A 69 -14.92 33.11 27.67
C LEU A 69 -14.10 34.42 27.71
N ALA A 70 -12.82 34.35 28.08
CA ALA A 70 -11.91 35.49 28.05
C ALA A 70 -11.47 35.89 26.63
N GLN A 71 -11.49 34.95 25.68
CA GLN A 71 -11.13 35.18 24.28
C GLN A 71 -12.29 35.70 23.41
N ARG A 72 -13.53 35.66 23.91
CA ARG A 72 -14.73 36.03 23.15
C ARG A 72 -14.98 37.54 23.12
N HIS A 73 -15.33 38.06 21.94
CA HIS A 73 -15.51 39.50 21.71
C HIS A 73 -16.99 39.92 21.72
N TRP A 74 -17.22 41.20 22.07
CA TRP A 74 -18.54 41.83 21.91
C TRP A 74 -18.73 42.33 20.47
N GLN A 75 -19.90 42.04 19.90
CA GLN A 75 -20.26 42.45 18.55
C GLN A 75 -20.79 43.89 18.54
N LYS A 76 -20.69 44.59 17.40
CA LYS A 76 -21.22 45.96 17.27
C LYS A 76 -22.76 46.02 17.24
N GLN A 77 -23.42 44.92 16.89
CA GLN A 77 -24.87 44.84 16.79
C GLN A 77 -25.48 44.40 18.13
N ALA A 78 -26.46 45.17 18.64
CA ALA A 78 -27.08 44.93 19.94
C ALA A 78 -27.79 43.57 20.04
N GLN A 79 -28.39 43.09 18.94
CA GLN A 79 -29.09 41.81 18.89
C GLN A 79 -28.13 40.62 19.02
N LEU A 80 -26.96 40.67 18.38
CA LEU A 80 -25.92 39.64 18.51
C LEU A 80 -25.30 39.62 19.92
N ASN A 81 -25.20 40.78 20.57
CA ASN A 81 -24.72 40.85 21.96
C ASN A 81 -25.69 40.19 22.96
N GLN A 82 -26.99 40.17 22.66
CA GLN A 82 -27.96 39.45 23.48
C GLN A 82 -27.77 37.94 23.34
N SER A 83 -27.68 37.44 22.10
CA SER A 83 -27.38 36.02 21.83
C SER A 83 -26.03 35.58 22.42
N GLU A 84 -25.01 36.44 22.34
CA GLU A 84 -23.69 36.19 22.92
C GLU A 84 -23.75 36.10 24.46
N ARG A 85 -24.54 36.95 25.14
CA ARG A 85 -24.76 36.82 26.60
C ARG A 85 -25.38 35.49 26.97
N THR A 86 -26.41 35.09 26.22
CA THR A 86 -27.10 33.82 26.44
C THR A 86 -26.15 32.63 26.22
N LEU A 87 -25.30 32.69 25.18
CA LEU A 87 -24.28 31.67 24.93
C LEU A 87 -23.22 31.60 26.04
N ARG A 88 -22.72 32.75 26.50
CA ARG A 88 -21.73 32.81 27.59
C ARG A 88 -22.29 32.20 28.88
N GLN A 89 -23.55 32.48 29.20
CA GLN A 89 -24.25 31.88 30.34
C GLN A 89 -24.38 30.35 30.18
N ALA A 90 -24.66 29.87 28.96
CA ALA A 90 -24.74 28.43 28.67
C ALA A 90 -23.38 27.70 28.83
N ILE A 91 -22.28 28.37 28.48
CA ILE A 91 -20.91 27.86 28.65
C ILE A 91 -20.51 27.84 30.13
N GLU A 92 -20.81 28.91 30.87
CA GLU A 92 -20.44 29.04 32.29
C GLU A 92 -21.31 28.13 33.19
N HIS A 93 -22.59 27.99 32.84
CA HIS A 93 -23.58 27.25 33.58
C HIS A 93 -24.38 26.30 32.66
N PRO A 94 -23.83 25.13 32.30
CA PRO A 94 -24.50 24.18 31.40
C PRO A 94 -25.87 23.68 31.90
N SER A 95 -26.13 23.75 33.21
CA SER A 95 -27.41 23.37 33.83
C SER A 95 -28.49 24.46 33.75
N ALA A 96 -28.14 25.69 33.35
CA ALA A 96 -29.10 26.77 33.24
C ALA A 96 -30.04 26.54 32.03
N ARG A 97 -31.35 26.72 32.24
CA ARG A 97 -32.32 26.65 31.15
C ARG A 97 -32.21 27.89 30.28
N VAL A 98 -31.99 27.67 29.00
CA VAL A 98 -31.99 28.71 27.97
C VAL A 98 -33.19 28.50 27.05
N SER A 99 -34.02 29.53 26.91
CA SER A 99 -35.26 29.50 26.13
C SER A 99 -35.16 30.15 24.75
N GLU A 100 -34.04 30.80 24.44
CA GLU A 100 -33.82 31.46 23.14
C GLU A 100 -33.19 30.49 22.15
N ASP A 101 -33.74 30.45 20.93
CA ASP A 101 -33.14 29.75 19.80
C ASP A 101 -32.07 30.65 19.18
N ILE A 102 -30.84 30.15 19.11
CA ILE A 102 -29.67 30.91 18.67
C ILE A 102 -29.12 30.26 17.42
N ASP A 103 -28.97 31.05 16.34
CA ASP A 103 -28.30 30.60 15.13
C ASP A 103 -26.78 30.55 15.36
N PRO A 104 -26.14 29.36 15.41
CA PRO A 104 -24.70 29.24 15.62
C PRO A 104 -23.85 29.89 14.53
N ARG A 105 -24.41 30.12 13.33
CA ARG A 105 -23.68 30.72 12.20
C ARG A 105 -23.40 32.20 12.40
N GLN A 106 -24.11 32.84 13.32
CA GLN A 106 -24.01 34.27 13.59
C GLN A 106 -23.09 34.58 14.78
N LEU A 107 -22.58 33.56 15.48
CA LEU A 107 -21.73 33.69 16.65
C LEU A 107 -20.34 33.12 16.41
N GLU A 108 -19.36 33.58 17.21
CA GLU A 108 -18.03 32.99 17.19
C GLU A 108 -18.10 31.51 17.60
N PRO A 109 -17.34 30.62 16.94
CA PRO A 109 -17.32 29.19 17.25
C PRO A 109 -17.07 28.87 18.72
N VAL A 110 -17.58 27.72 19.17
CA VAL A 110 -17.37 27.20 20.53
C VAL A 110 -16.53 25.93 20.46
N PRO A 111 -15.19 26.03 20.34
CA PRO A 111 -14.27 24.91 20.15
C PRO A 111 -14.18 23.98 21.37
N ILE A 112 -14.77 24.35 22.51
CA ILE A 112 -14.92 23.48 23.69
C ILE A 112 -16.13 22.53 23.58
N TRP A 113 -16.90 22.61 22.49
CA TRP A 113 -18.02 21.72 22.16
C TRP A 113 -17.77 20.97 20.85
N LEU A 114 -18.52 19.89 20.61
CA LEU A 114 -18.46 19.17 19.34
C LEU A 114 -19.12 19.98 18.23
N HIS A 115 -18.61 19.83 17.01
CA HIS A 115 -19.18 20.48 15.85
C HIS A 115 -20.62 19.95 15.60
N PRO A 116 -21.64 20.81 15.47
CA PRO A 116 -23.05 20.38 15.36
C PRO A 116 -23.34 19.53 14.12
N VAL A 117 -22.63 19.81 13.03
CA VAL A 117 -22.77 19.15 11.73
C VAL A 117 -21.37 18.73 11.28
N PRO A 118 -20.76 17.70 11.89
CA PRO A 118 -19.45 17.25 11.43
C PRO A 118 -19.54 16.94 9.93
N PRO A 119 -18.52 17.28 9.11
CA PRO A 119 -18.56 17.01 7.68
C PRO A 119 -18.88 15.52 7.49
N ALA A 120 -20.05 15.25 6.91
CA ALA A 120 -20.40 13.89 6.53
C ALA A 120 -19.36 13.44 5.52
N ALA A 121 -18.63 12.36 5.82
CA ALA A 121 -17.84 11.68 4.81
C ALA A 121 -18.77 11.48 3.62
N ALA A 122 -18.46 12.10 2.48
CA ALA A 122 -19.34 12.11 1.33
C ALA A 122 -19.68 10.66 0.96
N HIS A 123 -20.85 10.20 1.41
CA HIS A 123 -21.47 9.01 0.89
C HIS A 123 -21.78 9.35 -0.56
N ARG A 124 -20.89 8.92 -1.46
CA ARG A 124 -21.22 8.78 -2.88
C ARG A 124 -22.34 7.74 -2.96
N THR A 125 -23.57 8.20 -2.77
CA THR A 125 -24.77 7.51 -3.20
C THR A 125 -24.69 7.45 -4.72
N THR A 126 -24.24 6.31 -5.24
CA THR A 126 -24.41 5.95 -6.64
C THR A 126 -25.90 5.79 -6.91
N GLN A 127 -26.55 6.87 -7.38
CA GLN A 127 -27.76 6.72 -8.16
C GLN A 127 -27.39 6.28 -9.58
N PRO A 128 -28.16 5.37 -10.19
CA PRO A 128 -27.89 4.87 -11.53
C PRO A 128 -28.29 5.94 -12.54
N HIS A 129 -27.33 6.44 -13.32
CA HIS A 129 -27.64 7.31 -14.46
C HIS A 129 -28.09 6.47 -15.67
N PRO A 130 -29.19 6.85 -16.34
CA PRO A 130 -29.55 6.40 -17.67
C PRO A 130 -28.79 7.19 -18.77
N ASP A 131 -28.89 6.69 -19.99
CA ASP A 131 -28.08 7.00 -21.18
C ASP A 131 -27.92 8.48 -21.62
N ILE A 132 -26.67 8.80 -21.96
CA ILE A 132 -26.12 9.56 -23.11
C ILE A 132 -26.82 10.85 -23.60
N THR A 133 -26.16 12.01 -23.45
CA THR A 133 -25.53 12.83 -24.55
C THR A 133 -24.96 14.16 -23.99
N PRO A 134 -23.84 14.68 -24.53
CA PRO A 134 -23.20 15.90 -24.02
C PRO A 134 -23.59 17.14 -24.84
N ALA A 135 -23.89 18.25 -24.16
CA ALA A 135 -23.88 19.58 -24.75
C ALA A 135 -23.21 20.56 -23.78
N THR A 136 -22.03 21.03 -24.20
CA THR A 136 -21.41 22.36 -23.98
C THR A 136 -21.90 23.23 -22.82
N SER A 137 -20.97 23.65 -21.96
CA SER A 137 -20.43 25.03 -21.92
C SER A 137 -19.30 25.17 -20.88
N GLU A 138 -18.22 25.80 -21.30
CA GLU A 138 -17.04 26.20 -20.50
C GLU A 138 -17.36 27.39 -19.57
N VAL A 139 -16.49 27.63 -18.56
CA VAL A 139 -15.70 28.89 -18.36
C VAL A 139 -14.80 28.73 -17.11
N THR A 140 -13.47 28.67 -17.37
CA THR A 140 -12.23 29.28 -16.76
C THR A 140 -12.10 29.54 -15.23
N GLU A 141 -10.93 29.53 -14.56
CA GLU A 141 -9.52 29.87 -14.89
C GLU A 141 -8.46 29.01 -14.10
N ILE A 142 -7.35 28.52 -14.69
CA ILE A 142 -5.91 28.98 -14.77
C ILE A 142 -5.21 29.12 -13.38
N GLU A 143 -4.03 28.56 -13.02
CA GLU A 143 -2.68 28.47 -13.64
C GLU A 143 -1.82 27.28 -13.18
N GLY A 144 -0.92 26.85 -14.08
CA GLY A 144 0.13 25.86 -13.82
C GLY A 144 0.81 25.41 -15.13
N ASP A 145 1.70 26.26 -15.62
CA ASP A 145 2.48 26.19 -16.86
C ASP A 145 3.26 24.87 -17.04
N HIS A 146 3.08 24.18 -18.19
CA HIS A 146 4.12 23.37 -18.87
C HIS A 146 3.63 22.99 -20.28
N GLN A 147 4.17 23.69 -21.28
CA GLN A 147 3.98 23.38 -22.71
C GLN A 147 4.53 21.99 -23.08
N ARG A 148 3.72 21.17 -23.75
CA ARG A 148 4.18 20.02 -24.54
C ARG A 148 3.53 20.06 -25.93
N GLN A 149 4.37 20.18 -26.97
CA GLN A 149 3.96 20.08 -28.37
C GLN A 149 3.68 18.62 -28.73
N ALA A 150 2.45 18.31 -29.13
CA ALA A 150 2.07 17.01 -29.69
C ALA A 150 2.11 17.07 -31.22
N LYS A 151 3.00 16.28 -31.83
CA LYS A 151 3.03 16.06 -33.28
C LYS A 151 2.16 14.85 -33.61
N ARG A 152 1.02 15.09 -34.28
CA ARG A 152 0.07 14.06 -34.72
C ARG A 152 0.60 13.37 -35.97
N VAL A 153 0.75 12.05 -35.94
CA VAL A 153 0.94 11.23 -37.14
C VAL A 153 -0.37 10.46 -37.38
N GLU A 154 -0.96 10.67 -38.56
CA GLU A 154 -2.15 9.96 -38.99
C GLU A 154 -1.78 8.56 -39.51
N HIS A 155 -2.61 7.57 -39.18
CA HIS A 155 -2.56 6.26 -39.81
C HIS A 155 -3.78 6.06 -40.70
N ASN A 156 -3.48 5.82 -41.97
CA ASN A 156 -4.45 5.60 -43.03
C ASN A 156 -4.90 4.14 -43.02
N LYS A 157 -6.20 3.92 -43.25
CA LYS A 157 -6.82 2.58 -43.33
C LYS A 157 -6.55 1.94 -44.68
N SER A 158 -6.17 0.67 -44.68
CA SER A 158 -6.54 -0.26 -45.76
C SER A 158 -6.72 -1.67 -45.23
N ASP A 159 -7.90 -2.23 -45.50
CA ASP A 159 -8.29 -3.62 -45.31
C ASP A 159 -7.36 -4.60 -46.05
N GLN A 160 -6.85 -5.61 -45.35
CA GLN A 160 -6.74 -6.99 -45.83
C GLN A 160 -6.36 -7.92 -44.66
N GLY A 161 -7.03 -9.08 -44.62
CA GLY A 161 -7.14 -9.93 -43.45
C GLY A 161 -5.87 -10.68 -43.04
N LEU A 162 -5.63 -10.64 -41.74
CA LEU A 162 -5.30 -11.74 -40.83
C LEU A 162 -5.39 -11.12 -39.43
N LEU A 163 -6.06 -11.80 -38.50
CA LEU A 163 -6.23 -11.36 -37.10
C LEU A 163 -4.86 -11.31 -36.39
N ALA A 164 -4.09 -10.28 -36.69
CA ALA A 164 -3.03 -9.78 -35.84
C ALA A 164 -3.68 -8.74 -34.93
N PHE A 165 -4.30 -9.21 -33.84
CA PHE A 165 -4.61 -8.34 -32.72
C PHE A 165 -3.28 -7.71 -32.28
N ARG A 166 -3.05 -6.45 -32.66
CA ARG A 166 -1.88 -5.70 -32.20
C ARG A 166 -1.98 -5.58 -30.68
N LEU A 167 -1.07 -6.25 -29.97
CA LEU A 167 -0.84 -6.13 -28.52
C LEU A 167 -0.69 -4.66 -28.09
N GLU A 168 -0.25 -3.77 -28.99
CA GLU A 168 -0.17 -2.31 -28.79
C GLU A 168 -1.49 -1.66 -28.33
N SER A 169 -2.67 -2.16 -28.76
CA SER A 169 -3.96 -1.59 -28.33
C SER A 169 -4.38 -2.04 -26.93
N LEU A 170 -3.92 -3.21 -26.48
CA LEU A 170 -4.16 -3.75 -25.14
C LEU A 170 -3.18 -3.20 -24.11
N PHE A 171 -1.96 -2.85 -24.53
CA PHE A 171 -1.03 -2.09 -23.71
C PHE A 171 -1.49 -0.65 -23.48
N SER A 172 -2.34 -0.07 -24.33
CA SER A 172 -2.97 1.23 -24.04
C SER A 172 -3.81 1.18 -22.75
N TRP A 173 -4.48 0.06 -22.44
CA TRP A 173 -5.21 -0.11 -21.17
C TRP A 173 -4.27 -0.19 -19.96
N ALA A 174 -3.07 -0.74 -20.13
CA ALA A 174 -2.04 -0.81 -19.09
C ALA A 174 -1.26 0.52 -18.95
N GLU A 175 -1.14 1.32 -20.02
CA GLU A 175 -0.65 2.70 -19.98
C GLU A 175 -1.65 3.67 -19.33
N PHE A 176 -2.95 3.36 -19.37
CA PHE A 176 -3.99 4.12 -18.65
C PHE A 176 -4.21 3.66 -17.20
N ALA A 177 -3.42 2.71 -16.70
CA ALA A 177 -3.34 2.50 -15.27
C ALA A 177 -2.55 3.66 -14.66
N ASN A 178 -3.25 4.71 -14.20
CA ASN A 178 -2.71 5.75 -13.32
C ASN A 178 -1.96 5.08 -12.15
N VAL A 179 -0.66 4.89 -12.33
CA VAL A 179 0.29 4.30 -11.39
C VAL A 179 1.46 5.26 -11.47
N ASP A 180 1.66 6.03 -10.40
CA ASP A 180 2.75 6.99 -10.39
C ASP A 180 4.07 6.26 -10.46
N ARG A 181 4.91 6.69 -11.38
CA ARG A 181 6.35 6.50 -11.31
C ARG A 181 6.94 7.89 -11.09
N PRO A 182 7.84 8.08 -10.11
CA PRO A 182 8.54 9.35 -9.99
C PRO A 182 9.33 9.62 -11.27
N HIS A 183 9.27 10.87 -11.75
CA HIS A 183 10.04 11.35 -12.89
C HIS A 183 11.52 11.45 -12.52
N GLU A 184 12.40 11.03 -13.45
CA GLU A 184 13.85 11.19 -13.37
C GLU A 184 14.17 12.70 -13.49
N ASP A 185 14.65 13.33 -12.41
CA ASP A 185 15.57 14.49 -12.41
C ASP A 185 15.96 14.82 -10.92
N ASP A 186 17.27 14.90 -10.65
CA ASP A 186 17.99 15.15 -9.38
C ASP A 186 18.06 13.99 -8.34
N GLU A 187 18.94 13.01 -8.61
CA GLU A 187 18.78 11.60 -8.19
C GLU A 187 19.38 11.12 -6.85
N ASP A 188 20.12 11.89 -6.04
CA ASP A 188 20.65 11.36 -4.75
C ASP A 188 20.46 12.27 -3.52
N LEU A 189 20.40 13.60 -3.70
CA LEU A 189 20.36 14.55 -2.58
C LEU A 189 19.00 14.65 -1.89
N GLY A 190 17.91 14.26 -2.56
CA GLY A 190 16.55 14.27 -1.98
C GLY A 190 16.25 13.04 -1.13
N ALA A 191 16.78 11.88 -1.52
CA ALA A 191 16.53 10.60 -0.85
C ALA A 191 17.24 10.49 0.51
N GLU A 192 18.50 10.95 0.61
CA GLU A 192 19.19 11.03 1.89
C GLU A 192 18.51 12.00 2.85
N LYS A 193 17.97 13.12 2.35
CA LYS A 193 17.16 14.05 3.15
C LYS A 193 15.89 13.38 3.66
N ALA A 194 15.15 12.67 2.81
CA ALA A 194 13.96 11.92 3.24
C ALA A 194 14.29 10.89 4.35
N ALA A 195 15.43 10.18 4.25
CA ALA A 195 15.89 9.27 5.29
C ALA A 195 16.26 9.99 6.61
N ASN A 196 16.86 11.19 6.52
CA ASN A 196 17.21 12.01 7.68
C ASN A 196 15.99 12.71 8.31
N ASP A 197 15.01 13.15 7.53
CA ASP A 197 13.76 13.75 8.00
C ASP A 197 12.93 12.72 8.79
N LEU A 198 13.02 11.44 8.39
CA LEU A 198 12.46 10.32 9.15
C LEU A 198 13.17 10.10 10.50
N ASP A 199 14.48 10.39 10.60
CA ASP A 199 15.20 10.39 11.88
C ASP A 199 14.73 11.55 12.78
N GLU A 200 14.50 12.76 12.24
CA GLU A 200 13.99 13.90 13.03
C GLU A 200 12.60 13.64 13.60
N LEU A 201 11.70 13.03 12.81
CA LEU A 201 10.37 12.61 13.27
C LEU A 201 10.43 11.51 14.35
N ALA A 202 11.42 10.63 14.30
CA ALA A 202 11.64 9.60 15.32
C ALA A 202 12.25 10.17 16.62
N VAL A 203 13.11 11.19 16.49
CA VAL A 203 13.81 11.85 17.62
C VAL A 203 12.94 12.90 18.31
N SER A 204 12.01 13.57 17.60
CA SER A 204 11.06 14.51 18.20
C SER A 204 10.09 13.84 19.19
N ASN A 205 9.92 12.52 19.10
CA ASN A 205 9.18 11.70 20.07
C ASN A 205 10.01 11.26 21.29
N GLN A 206 11.29 11.65 21.41
CA GLN A 206 12.18 11.20 22.48
C GLN A 206 12.87 12.32 23.27
N HIS A 207 12.15 13.35 23.70
CA HIS A 207 12.70 14.27 24.71
C HIS A 207 11.71 14.55 25.84
N GLY A 208 11.52 13.52 26.68
CA GLY A 208 10.91 13.64 27.99
C GLY A 208 11.33 12.46 28.86
N GLN A 209 12.34 12.65 29.72
CA GLN A 209 12.71 11.65 30.72
C GLN A 209 11.51 11.38 31.63
N VAL A 210 10.87 10.22 31.47
CA VAL A 210 9.98 9.65 32.48
C VAL A 210 10.43 8.23 32.78
N LYS A 211 11.03 8.05 33.96
CA LYS A 211 11.16 6.75 34.62
C LYS A 211 9.76 6.16 34.86
N LYS A 212 9.22 5.47 33.87
CA LYS A 212 8.21 4.43 34.07
C LYS A 212 8.57 3.29 33.14
N ARG A 213 8.95 2.15 33.72
CA ARG A 213 8.79 0.84 33.08
C ARG A 213 7.30 0.70 32.78
N LEU A 214 6.84 1.22 31.63
CA LEU A 214 5.61 0.75 31.03
C LEU A 214 5.91 -0.67 30.57
N LYS A 215 5.59 -1.60 31.46
CA LYS A 215 5.31 -2.97 31.09
C LYS A 215 4.12 -2.86 30.14
N PHE A 216 4.40 -2.83 28.83
CA PHE A 216 3.40 -3.15 27.83
C PHE A 216 3.01 -4.60 28.09
N ASP A 217 2.10 -4.82 29.03
CA ASP A 217 1.17 -5.94 28.93
C ASP A 217 0.22 -5.52 27.79
N LEU A 218 0.77 -5.55 26.57
CA LEU A 218 0.00 -5.64 25.35
C LEU A 218 -0.80 -6.92 25.54
N ASP A 219 -2.13 -6.83 25.50
CA ASP A 219 -2.99 -8.01 25.42
C ASP A 219 -2.61 -8.73 24.13
N LEU A 220 -1.59 -9.59 24.26
CA LEU A 220 -1.24 -10.62 23.31
C LEU A 220 -2.56 -11.34 23.09
N PRO A 221 -3.11 -11.28 21.88
CA PRO A 221 -4.34 -12.01 21.66
C PRO A 221 -3.97 -13.48 21.95
N GLY A 222 -4.81 -14.13 22.77
CA GLY A 222 -4.44 -15.24 23.65
C GLY A 222 -3.78 -16.41 22.93
N SER A 223 -3.37 -17.44 23.67
CA SER A 223 -2.77 -18.69 23.16
C SER A 223 -3.59 -19.47 22.10
N ASP A 224 -4.68 -18.90 21.59
CA ASP A 224 -5.58 -19.43 20.56
C ASP A 224 -5.11 -19.11 19.11
N TYR A 225 -3.87 -18.64 18.92
CA TYR A 225 -3.26 -18.46 17.58
C TYR A 225 -2.57 -19.76 17.13
N ASP A 226 -3.38 -20.68 16.62
CA ASP A 226 -3.02 -22.00 16.08
C ASP A 226 -2.16 -21.96 14.80
N ASP A 227 -0.92 -21.46 14.87
CA ASP A 227 0.12 -21.72 13.87
C ASP A 227 1.16 -22.70 14.44
N VAL A 228 1.53 -23.73 13.67
CA VAL A 228 2.56 -24.71 14.01
C VAL A 228 3.91 -24.22 13.50
N THR A 229 4.89 -24.19 14.39
CA THR A 229 6.28 -23.97 13.99
C THR A 229 6.85 -25.23 13.33
N LEU A 230 7.17 -25.13 12.04
CA LEU A 230 7.78 -26.20 11.25
C LEU A 230 9.26 -26.37 11.52
N ALA A 231 9.98 -25.25 11.69
CA ALA A 231 11.40 -25.24 11.96
C ALA A 231 11.80 -23.97 12.71
N THR A 232 12.76 -24.13 13.62
CA THR A 232 13.41 -23.05 14.37
C THR A 232 14.92 -23.12 14.18
N GLY A 233 15.64 -22.09 14.64
CA GLY A 233 17.11 -22.05 14.60
C GLY A 233 17.69 -21.65 13.24
N ILE A 234 16.84 -21.20 12.30
CA ILE A 234 17.30 -20.57 11.07
C ILE A 234 17.68 -19.15 11.41
N THR A 235 18.95 -18.79 11.21
CA THR A 235 19.43 -17.44 11.47
C THR A 235 19.66 -16.66 10.17
N THR A 236 19.44 -15.37 10.24
CA THR A 236 19.75 -14.42 9.17
C THR A 236 20.54 -13.24 9.73
N PRO A 237 21.50 -12.70 8.95
CA PRO A 237 22.20 -11.52 9.36
C PRO A 237 21.33 -10.26 9.25
N GLU A 238 21.71 -9.23 9.98
CA GLU A 238 21.09 -7.89 9.94
C GLU A 238 22.16 -6.81 9.81
N TRP A 239 21.93 -5.84 8.92
CA TRP A 239 22.83 -4.73 8.71
C TRP A 239 22.67 -3.68 9.80
N ASP A 240 23.78 -3.39 10.49
CA ASP A 240 23.85 -2.31 11.46
C ASP A 240 24.45 -1.07 10.77
N TYR A 241 23.58 -0.17 10.31
CA TYR A 241 24.00 1.03 9.58
C TYR A 241 24.87 1.98 10.42
N ARG A 242 24.73 1.96 11.75
CA ARG A 242 25.54 2.82 12.63
C ARG A 242 26.95 2.32 12.75
N GLN A 243 27.12 1.00 12.73
CA GLN A 243 28.40 0.33 12.80
C GLN A 243 28.97 -0.03 11.42
N GLN A 244 28.20 0.23 10.35
CA GLN A 244 28.55 -0.09 8.96
C GLN A 244 29.02 -1.54 8.80
N ARG A 245 28.32 -2.47 9.47
CA ARG A 245 28.67 -3.90 9.42
C ARG A 245 27.45 -4.78 9.47
N LEU A 246 27.58 -5.93 8.82
CA LEU A 246 26.60 -7.00 8.88
C LEU A 246 26.77 -7.79 10.19
N ARG A 247 25.72 -7.86 10.99
CA ARG A 247 25.68 -8.66 12.22
C ARG A 247 25.20 -10.05 11.89
N GLU A 248 26.11 -11.01 11.93
CA GLU A 248 25.78 -12.43 11.77
C GLU A 248 24.85 -12.93 12.88
N ASP A 249 24.00 -13.89 12.52
CA ASP A 249 23.07 -14.58 13.42
C ASP A 249 22.16 -13.68 14.28
N HIS A 250 21.89 -12.46 13.81
CA HIS A 250 21.14 -11.48 14.60
C HIS A 250 19.63 -11.75 14.61
N CYS A 251 19.08 -12.15 13.47
CA CYS A 251 17.67 -12.42 13.27
C CYS A 251 17.41 -13.93 13.25
N HIS A 252 16.28 -14.36 13.80
CA HIS A 252 15.87 -15.76 13.82
C HIS A 252 14.56 -15.91 13.05
N ILE A 253 14.60 -16.72 12.00
CA ILE A 253 13.46 -17.08 11.18
C ILE A 253 12.78 -18.32 11.81
N GLU A 254 11.48 -18.21 12.06
CA GLU A 254 10.60 -19.33 12.40
C GLU A 254 9.77 -19.66 11.16
N LEU A 255 9.92 -20.88 10.65
CA LEU A 255 9.04 -21.36 9.59
C LEU A 255 7.69 -21.73 10.21
N MET A 256 6.66 -21.01 9.80
CA MET A 256 5.31 -21.15 10.31
C MET A 256 4.43 -21.87 9.30
N ARG A 257 3.52 -22.69 9.82
CA ARG A 257 2.45 -23.33 9.06
C ARG A 257 1.14 -23.15 9.78
N THR A 258 0.11 -22.72 9.08
CA THR A 258 -1.20 -22.53 9.68
C THR A 258 -1.90 -23.88 9.91
N GLN A 259 -2.55 -24.08 11.05
CA GLN A 259 -3.24 -25.35 11.33
C GLN A 259 -4.50 -25.55 10.47
N GLN A 260 -5.06 -24.47 9.92
CA GLN A 260 -6.31 -24.48 9.14
C GLN A 260 -6.09 -24.75 7.64
N GLU A 261 -5.15 -25.64 7.28
CA GLU A 261 -4.94 -26.08 5.90
C GLU A 261 -5.94 -27.16 5.48
N THR A 262 -7.17 -26.73 5.22
CA THR A 262 -8.09 -27.58 4.45
C THR A 262 -7.90 -27.34 2.97
N ASN A 263 -8.05 -28.39 2.16
CA ASN A 263 -8.10 -28.25 0.71
C ASN A 263 -9.16 -27.21 0.34
N ALA A 264 -8.74 -26.08 -0.22
CA ALA A 264 -9.64 -25.00 -0.59
C ALA A 264 -9.77 -24.93 -2.11
N ALA A 265 -11.00 -24.74 -2.58
CA ALA A 265 -11.24 -24.31 -3.94
C ALA A 265 -11.00 -22.80 -4.07
N LEU A 266 -10.79 -22.32 -5.29
CA LEU A 266 -10.73 -20.89 -5.56
C LEU A 266 -12.05 -20.19 -5.08
N PRO A 267 -11.96 -19.09 -4.32
CA PRO A 267 -13.11 -18.34 -3.84
C PRO A 267 -14.08 -17.96 -4.98
N ARG A 268 -15.39 -18.01 -4.70
CA ARG A 268 -16.42 -17.85 -5.74
C ARG A 268 -16.31 -16.50 -6.48
N HIS A 269 -15.99 -15.42 -5.77
CA HIS A 269 -15.83 -14.09 -6.35
C HIS A 269 -14.63 -13.98 -7.30
N LEU A 270 -13.59 -14.79 -7.09
CA LEU A 270 -12.37 -14.80 -7.91
C LEU A 270 -12.45 -15.73 -9.13
N ARG A 271 -13.44 -16.63 -9.23
CA ARG A 271 -13.52 -17.60 -10.34
C ARG A 271 -13.65 -16.99 -11.72
N LYS A 272 -14.31 -15.83 -11.84
CA LYS A 272 -14.41 -15.10 -13.11
C LYS A 272 -13.09 -14.36 -13.40
N PRO A 273 -12.57 -13.51 -12.49
CA PRO A 273 -11.26 -12.88 -12.66
C PRO A 273 -10.12 -13.86 -12.95
N ALA A 274 -10.03 -14.97 -12.21
CA ALA A 274 -8.98 -15.97 -12.41
C ALA A 274 -9.02 -16.61 -13.80
N ARG A 275 -10.22 -16.88 -14.34
CA ARG A 275 -10.35 -17.39 -15.72
C ARG A 275 -9.91 -16.36 -16.75
N GLN A 276 -10.20 -15.08 -16.53
CA GLN A 276 -9.76 -14.01 -17.43
C GLN A 276 -8.25 -13.83 -17.39
N VAL A 277 -7.67 -13.79 -16.18
CA VAL A 277 -6.22 -13.72 -15.96
C VAL A 277 -5.53 -14.92 -16.59
N ARG A 278 -5.99 -16.14 -16.28
CA ARG A 278 -5.45 -17.38 -16.85
C ARG A 278 -5.48 -17.37 -18.37
N GLY A 279 -6.60 -17.01 -19.00
CA GLY A 279 -6.71 -16.92 -20.45
C GLY A 279 -5.76 -15.88 -21.06
N PHE A 280 -5.62 -14.70 -20.44
CA PHE A 280 -4.66 -13.67 -20.86
C PHE A 280 -3.22 -14.18 -20.81
N PHE A 281 -2.86 -14.85 -19.73
CA PHE A 281 -1.51 -15.37 -19.49
C PHE A 281 -1.18 -16.62 -20.32
N GLU A 282 -2.16 -17.48 -20.60
CA GLU A 282 -2.04 -18.56 -21.57
C GLU A 282 -1.76 -18.01 -22.98
N MET A 283 -2.39 -16.89 -23.36
CA MET A 283 -2.09 -16.21 -24.64
C MET A 283 -0.66 -15.65 -24.68
N LEU A 284 -0.16 -15.06 -23.58
CA LEU A 284 1.22 -14.59 -23.49
C LEU A 284 2.24 -15.72 -23.56
N ALA A 285 1.96 -16.86 -22.89
CA ALA A 285 2.82 -18.04 -22.92
C ALA A 285 2.89 -18.71 -24.30
N LEU A 286 1.89 -18.49 -25.15
CA LEU A 286 1.82 -19.02 -26.51
C LEU A 286 2.65 -18.22 -27.52
N ASN A 287 3.46 -17.23 -27.08
CA ASN A 287 4.35 -16.47 -27.94
C ASN A 287 5.42 -17.37 -28.57
N LYS A 288 5.08 -17.91 -29.74
CA LYS A 288 5.98 -18.62 -30.64
C LYS A 288 6.81 -17.58 -31.38
N THR A 289 8.12 -17.64 -31.24
CA THR A 289 9.02 -16.77 -31.99
C THR A 289 9.63 -17.55 -33.15
N TRP A 290 9.71 -16.88 -34.31
CA TRP A 290 10.46 -17.40 -35.45
C TRP A 290 11.93 -17.08 -35.26
N LEU A 291 12.74 -18.11 -35.01
CA LEU A 291 14.19 -18.00 -35.07
C LEU A 291 14.61 -18.09 -36.54
N ARG A 292 15.24 -17.02 -37.02
CA ARG A 292 15.72 -16.86 -38.40
C ARG A 292 17.16 -17.34 -38.54
N GLN A 293 17.63 -17.48 -39.77
CA GLN A 293 19.01 -17.88 -40.10
C GLN A 293 19.50 -19.18 -39.43
N GLN A 294 18.62 -20.16 -39.27
CA GLN A 294 18.95 -21.45 -38.69
C GLN A 294 19.49 -22.42 -39.75
N PRO A 295 20.44 -23.31 -39.40
CA PRO A 295 20.97 -24.33 -40.31
C PRO A 295 19.92 -25.35 -40.75
N GLN A 296 18.89 -25.54 -39.92
CA GLN A 296 17.76 -26.42 -40.15
C GLN A 296 16.51 -25.77 -39.54
N GLY A 297 15.34 -26.05 -40.09
CA GLY A 297 14.10 -25.48 -39.60
C GLY A 297 12.89 -25.99 -40.37
N SER A 298 11.70 -25.69 -39.85
CA SER A 298 10.43 -26.11 -40.43
C SER A 298 10.08 -25.35 -41.71
N GLU A 299 10.63 -24.14 -41.89
CA GLU A 299 10.40 -23.30 -43.06
C GLU A 299 11.71 -22.69 -43.58
N LEU A 300 11.70 -22.24 -44.83
CA LEU A 300 12.82 -21.55 -45.44
C LEU A 300 12.80 -20.06 -45.03
N ASP A 301 13.96 -19.54 -44.65
CA ASP A 301 14.13 -18.10 -44.41
C ASP A 301 14.41 -17.41 -45.74
N LEU A 302 13.37 -16.86 -46.35
CA LEU A 302 13.45 -16.24 -47.67
C LEU A 302 14.42 -15.06 -47.71
N ASP A 303 14.52 -14.29 -46.62
CA ASP A 303 15.42 -13.15 -46.55
C ASP A 303 16.87 -13.63 -46.58
N ALA A 304 17.21 -14.62 -45.73
CA ALA A 304 18.54 -15.22 -45.71
C ALA A 304 18.90 -15.93 -47.04
N TYR A 305 17.91 -16.55 -47.68
CA TYR A 305 18.08 -17.18 -48.99
C TYR A 305 18.35 -16.18 -50.09
N LEU A 306 17.55 -15.11 -50.18
CA LEU A 306 17.73 -14.04 -51.16
C LEU A 306 19.09 -13.35 -50.99
N ASP A 307 19.49 -13.09 -49.75
CA ASP A 307 20.82 -12.54 -49.42
C ASP A 307 21.94 -13.45 -49.91
N THR A 308 21.83 -14.76 -49.65
CA THR A 308 22.82 -15.75 -50.05
C THR A 308 22.94 -15.83 -51.58
N VAL A 309 21.81 -15.92 -52.29
CA VAL A 309 21.79 -15.96 -53.76
C VAL A 309 22.37 -14.68 -54.36
N THR A 310 22.09 -13.52 -53.75
CA THR A 310 22.63 -12.23 -54.19
C THR A 310 24.15 -12.21 -54.03
N ARG A 311 24.69 -12.65 -52.88
CA ARG A 311 26.14 -12.76 -52.66
C ARG A 311 26.81 -13.74 -53.61
N TRP A 312 26.17 -14.86 -53.90
CA TRP A 312 26.68 -15.83 -54.89
C TRP A 312 26.77 -15.22 -56.29
N ARG A 313 25.76 -14.44 -56.72
CA ARG A 313 25.79 -13.71 -58.00
C ARG A 313 26.89 -12.64 -58.05
N LEU A 314 27.23 -12.06 -56.90
CA LEU A 314 28.34 -11.11 -56.75
C LEU A 314 29.72 -11.79 -56.64
N GLY A 315 29.79 -13.13 -56.71
CA GLY A 315 31.04 -13.89 -56.71
C GLY A 315 31.52 -14.37 -55.34
N HIS A 316 30.80 -14.07 -54.25
CA HIS A 316 31.12 -14.55 -52.91
C HIS A 316 30.48 -15.92 -52.68
N LYS A 317 31.24 -17.01 -52.91
CA LYS A 317 30.77 -18.41 -52.76
C LYS A 317 31.05 -18.98 -51.38
N GLU A 318 30.55 -18.34 -50.34
CA GLU A 318 30.53 -18.93 -48.99
C GLU A 318 29.29 -19.81 -48.81
N VAL A 319 29.44 -20.91 -48.07
CA VAL A 319 28.34 -21.81 -47.72
C VAL A 319 27.56 -21.16 -46.59
N SER A 320 26.38 -20.62 -46.89
CA SER A 320 25.45 -20.11 -45.89
C SER A 320 24.91 -21.26 -45.04
N THR A 321 25.19 -21.24 -43.75
CA THR A 321 24.74 -22.25 -42.78
C THR A 321 23.42 -21.85 -42.10
N GLY A 322 22.69 -20.88 -42.64
CA GLY A 322 21.52 -20.29 -41.97
C GLY A 322 20.41 -19.93 -42.94
N LEU A 323 19.84 -20.92 -43.64
CA LEU A 323 18.83 -20.71 -44.68
C LEU A 323 17.39 -21.03 -44.25
N PHE A 324 17.22 -21.53 -43.03
CA PHE A 324 15.93 -21.93 -42.51
C PHE A 324 15.49 -21.02 -41.39
N LYS A 325 14.19 -21.02 -41.12
CA LYS A 325 13.61 -20.47 -39.90
C LYS A 325 12.83 -21.56 -39.18
N GLU A 326 12.87 -21.51 -37.87
CA GLU A 326 12.19 -22.47 -36.99
C GLU A 326 11.28 -21.71 -36.04
N MET A 327 10.04 -22.17 -35.91
CA MET A 327 9.11 -21.61 -34.93
C MET A 327 9.33 -22.31 -33.59
N ARG A 328 10.04 -21.65 -32.67
CA ARG A 328 10.23 -22.16 -31.31
C ARG A 328 9.24 -21.53 -30.34
N ARG A 329 8.78 -22.35 -29.41
CA ARG A 329 8.09 -21.83 -28.21
C ARG A 329 9.18 -21.35 -27.28
N HIS A 330 9.19 -20.07 -26.96
CA HIS A 330 10.11 -19.58 -25.94
C HIS A 330 9.60 -20.08 -24.59
N HIS A 331 10.35 -20.98 -23.94
CA HIS A 331 10.12 -21.24 -22.53
C HIS A 331 10.75 -20.06 -21.78
N ARG A 332 9.97 -19.33 -20.99
CA ARG A 332 10.50 -18.20 -20.23
C ARG A 332 11.40 -18.75 -19.13
N ASP A 333 12.69 -18.47 -19.23
CA ASP A 333 13.69 -18.95 -18.28
C ASP A 333 13.74 -18.05 -17.04
N LEU A 334 12.66 -18.10 -16.28
CA LEU A 334 12.40 -17.23 -15.15
C LEU A 334 11.99 -18.04 -13.91
N SER A 335 12.62 -17.71 -12.78
CA SER A 335 12.18 -18.13 -11.45
C SER A 335 11.72 -16.92 -10.65
N CYS A 336 10.47 -16.91 -10.20
CA CYS A 336 9.87 -15.80 -9.45
C CYS A 336 9.51 -16.21 -8.01
N LEU A 337 9.93 -15.45 -7.00
CA LEU A 337 9.45 -15.59 -5.62
C LEU A 337 8.58 -14.39 -5.27
N LEU A 338 7.30 -14.63 -5.00
CA LEU A 338 6.38 -13.62 -4.48
C LEU A 338 6.41 -13.64 -2.95
N LEU A 339 6.93 -12.57 -2.35
CA LEU A 339 7.05 -12.39 -0.91
C LEU A 339 6.03 -11.34 -0.46
N ALA A 340 4.99 -11.77 0.25
CA ALA A 340 3.96 -10.89 0.79
C ALA A 340 4.24 -10.50 2.24
N ASP A 341 4.19 -9.20 2.52
CA ASP A 341 4.12 -8.68 3.87
C ASP A 341 2.74 -8.98 4.45
N LEU A 342 2.73 -9.68 5.58
CA LEU A 342 1.51 -10.07 6.29
C LEU A 342 1.41 -9.33 7.63
N SER A 343 2.18 -8.27 7.87
CA SER A 343 2.13 -7.49 9.10
C SER A 343 0.79 -6.75 9.32
N LEU A 344 0.57 -6.27 10.54
CA LEU A 344 -0.57 -5.44 10.91
C LEU A 344 -0.19 -4.00 10.58
N SER A 345 -0.85 -3.42 9.58
CA SER A 345 -0.70 -2.00 9.27
C SER A 345 -1.14 -1.16 10.48
N THR A 346 -0.24 -0.46 11.14
CA THR A 346 -0.53 0.38 12.31
C THR A 346 -1.44 1.59 12.04
N ASP A 347 -1.84 1.83 10.77
CA ASP A 347 -2.50 3.06 10.31
C ASP A 347 -3.97 2.89 9.90
N ALA A 348 -4.58 1.71 10.09
CA ALA A 348 -5.98 1.48 9.72
C ALA A 348 -6.83 1.15 10.95
N ALA A 349 -7.79 2.00 11.29
CA ALA A 349 -8.83 1.64 12.24
C ALA A 349 -9.50 0.32 11.79
N VAL A 350 -9.66 -0.62 12.74
CA VAL A 350 -10.16 -2.02 12.68
C VAL A 350 -11.13 -2.43 11.55
N SER A 351 -11.85 -1.51 10.90
CA SER A 351 -12.71 -1.75 9.72
C SER A 351 -11.95 -1.96 8.40
N ASP A 352 -10.82 -1.30 8.18
CA ASP A 352 -10.15 -1.30 6.88
C ASP A 352 -9.01 -2.34 6.77
N GLU A 353 -8.44 -2.77 7.88
CA GLU A 353 -7.36 -3.79 7.93
C GLU A 353 -7.82 -5.16 7.41
N HIS A 354 -9.00 -5.61 7.84
CA HIS A 354 -9.57 -6.88 7.36
C HIS A 354 -9.79 -6.85 5.84
N LYS A 355 -10.08 -5.67 5.27
CA LYS A 355 -10.23 -5.52 3.82
C LYS A 355 -8.88 -5.58 3.10
N VAL A 356 -7.80 -5.09 3.72
CA VAL A 356 -6.46 -5.09 3.09
C VAL A 356 -5.89 -6.50 3.01
N ILE A 357 -5.96 -7.28 4.09
CA ILE A 357 -5.48 -8.67 4.05
C ILE A 357 -6.28 -9.53 3.07
N ASP A 358 -7.60 -9.33 2.99
CA ASP A 358 -8.46 -10.00 2.01
C ASP A 358 -8.07 -9.61 0.58
N VAL A 359 -7.72 -8.35 0.34
CA VAL A 359 -7.22 -7.85 -0.94
C VAL A 359 -5.84 -8.45 -1.29
N ILE A 360 -4.93 -8.56 -0.33
CA ILE A 360 -3.63 -9.23 -0.53
C ILE A 360 -3.85 -10.69 -0.88
N ARG A 361 -4.72 -11.39 -0.14
CA ARG A 361 -5.07 -12.79 -0.40
C ARG A 361 -5.67 -12.98 -1.79
N ASP A 362 -6.60 -12.11 -2.19
CA ASP A 362 -7.19 -12.12 -3.53
C ASP A 362 -6.11 -11.89 -4.61
N GLY A 363 -5.15 -11.00 -4.36
CA GLY A 363 -3.99 -10.79 -5.22
C GLY A 363 -3.10 -12.02 -5.33
N LEU A 364 -2.76 -12.67 -4.22
CA LEU A 364 -1.99 -13.92 -4.19
C LEU A 364 -2.69 -15.02 -5.00
N PHE A 365 -4.01 -15.16 -4.87
CA PHE A 365 -4.78 -16.10 -5.67
C PHE A 365 -4.66 -15.81 -7.16
N LEU A 366 -4.96 -14.58 -7.60
CA LEU A 366 -4.94 -14.24 -9.03
C LEU A 366 -3.53 -14.31 -9.62
N MET A 367 -2.51 -13.92 -8.85
CA MET A 367 -1.12 -14.06 -9.27
C MET A 367 -0.70 -15.52 -9.42
N SER A 368 -1.10 -16.39 -8.47
CA SER A 368 -0.80 -17.82 -8.56
C SER A 368 -1.40 -18.45 -9.82
N GLU A 369 -2.62 -18.06 -10.20
CA GLU A 369 -3.26 -18.53 -11.43
C GLU A 369 -2.57 -17.98 -12.68
N ALA A 370 -2.05 -16.75 -12.65
CA ALA A 370 -1.28 -16.15 -13.75
C ALA A 370 0.07 -16.86 -14.00
N MET A 371 0.81 -17.13 -12.93
CA MET A 371 2.11 -17.80 -13.01
C MET A 371 1.96 -19.30 -13.37
N ASP A 372 0.92 -19.96 -12.86
CA ASP A 372 0.59 -21.35 -13.24
C ASP A 372 0.18 -21.44 -14.72
N ALA A 373 -0.63 -20.49 -15.20
CA ALA A 373 -1.08 -20.41 -16.60
C ALA A 373 0.07 -20.28 -17.60
N THR A 374 1.16 -19.62 -17.20
CA THR A 374 2.32 -19.41 -18.04
C THR A 374 3.36 -20.52 -17.97
N GLY A 375 3.27 -21.36 -16.93
CA GLY A 375 4.27 -22.39 -16.66
C GLY A 375 5.59 -21.82 -16.13
N ASP A 376 5.59 -20.60 -15.60
CA ASP A 376 6.77 -20.01 -14.97
C ASP A 376 7.10 -20.76 -13.68
N ARG A 377 8.39 -20.89 -13.35
CA ARG A 377 8.79 -21.44 -12.06
C ARG A 377 8.56 -20.39 -10.99
N PHE A 378 7.73 -20.69 -9.98
CA PHE A 378 7.47 -19.72 -8.92
C PHE A 378 7.30 -20.32 -7.53
N ALA A 379 7.63 -19.52 -6.53
CA ALA A 379 7.33 -19.76 -5.12
C ALA A 379 6.53 -18.59 -4.54
N MET A 380 5.76 -18.84 -3.49
CA MET A 380 5.02 -17.82 -2.76
C MET A 380 5.25 -18.00 -1.27
N ALA A 381 5.51 -16.90 -0.58
CA ALA A 381 5.64 -16.87 0.86
C ALA A 381 5.06 -15.59 1.44
N GLY A 382 4.62 -15.67 2.69
CA GLY A 382 4.31 -14.52 3.51
C GLY A 382 5.35 -14.34 4.62
N PHE A 383 5.48 -13.14 5.17
CA PHE A 383 6.28 -12.93 6.37
C PHE A 383 5.62 -11.93 7.32
N SER A 384 5.94 -12.06 8.59
CA SER A 384 5.67 -11.08 9.63
C SER A 384 6.72 -11.24 10.73
N SER A 385 6.75 -10.36 11.71
CA SER A 385 7.72 -10.43 12.81
C SER A 385 7.05 -10.05 14.12
N LYS A 386 7.58 -10.57 15.22
CA LYS A 386 7.22 -10.10 16.57
C LYS A 386 8.36 -9.29 17.19
N HIS A 387 9.59 -9.75 16.94
CA HIS A 387 10.87 -9.15 17.31
C HIS A 387 11.98 -9.86 16.54
N ARG A 388 13.25 -9.41 16.66
CA ARG A 388 14.39 -10.00 15.93
C ARG A 388 14.55 -11.51 16.06
N HIS A 389 14.23 -12.07 17.24
CA HIS A 389 14.34 -13.50 17.51
C HIS A 389 13.11 -14.32 17.06
N GLN A 390 12.11 -13.68 16.43
CA GLN A 390 10.89 -14.32 15.97
C GLN A 390 10.38 -13.59 14.72
N VAL A 391 11.09 -13.80 13.61
CA VAL A 391 10.64 -13.43 12.27
C VAL A 391 9.90 -14.62 11.70
N ARG A 392 8.58 -14.53 11.59
CA ARG A 392 7.71 -15.59 11.10
C ARG A 392 7.71 -15.59 9.58
N TYR A 393 8.05 -16.72 8.98
CA TYR A 393 8.03 -16.91 7.55
C TYR A 393 7.04 -18.02 7.21
N TYR A 394 6.11 -17.74 6.31
CA TYR A 394 4.97 -18.60 5.95
C TYR A 394 5.15 -19.12 4.52
N PRO A 395 5.68 -20.33 4.30
CA PRO A 395 5.77 -20.91 2.97
C PRO A 395 4.37 -21.27 2.46
N LEU A 396 3.88 -20.54 1.45
CA LEU A 396 2.57 -20.80 0.86
C LEU A 396 2.68 -21.81 -0.29
N LYS A 397 3.72 -21.67 -1.11
CA LYS A 397 4.04 -22.57 -2.23
C LYS A 397 5.55 -22.61 -2.46
N ALA A 398 6.13 -23.80 -2.58
CA ALA A 398 7.53 -23.96 -2.99
C ALA A 398 7.71 -23.98 -4.53
N PHE A 399 8.93 -23.76 -5.03
CA PHE A 399 9.25 -23.82 -6.47
C PHE A 399 8.90 -25.16 -7.12
N GLY A 400 9.19 -26.27 -6.42
CA GLY A 400 8.89 -27.64 -6.88
C GLY A 400 7.46 -28.11 -6.61
N GLU A 401 6.61 -27.29 -6.00
CA GLU A 401 5.24 -27.65 -5.67
C GLU A 401 4.27 -27.16 -6.77
N THR A 402 3.32 -27.99 -7.18
CA THR A 402 2.29 -27.59 -8.15
C THR A 402 1.16 -26.80 -7.49
N LEU A 403 0.48 -25.93 -8.24
CA LEU A 403 -0.66 -25.18 -7.71
C LEU A 403 -1.84 -26.12 -7.44
N SER A 404 -2.05 -26.45 -6.17
CA SER A 404 -3.02 -27.44 -5.71
C SER A 404 -4.08 -26.83 -4.77
N PRO A 405 -5.19 -27.53 -4.49
CA PRO A 405 -6.15 -27.11 -3.46
C PRO A 405 -5.51 -26.91 -2.07
N GLN A 406 -4.43 -27.62 -1.76
CA GLN A 406 -3.65 -27.48 -0.54
C GLN A 406 -2.97 -26.10 -0.50
N VAL A 407 -2.27 -25.72 -1.58
CA VAL A 407 -1.64 -24.38 -1.71
C VAL A 407 -2.70 -23.28 -1.60
N ARG A 408 -3.86 -23.46 -2.26
CA ARG A 408 -4.98 -22.52 -2.14
C ARG A 408 -5.50 -22.43 -0.69
N GLY A 409 -5.52 -23.55 0.03
CA GLY A 409 -5.83 -23.59 1.46
C GLY A 409 -4.86 -22.77 2.31
N ARG A 410 -3.55 -22.88 2.02
CA ARG A 410 -2.52 -22.07 2.69
C ARG A 410 -2.72 -20.58 2.46
N ILE A 411 -2.97 -20.17 1.22
CA ILE A 411 -3.28 -18.77 0.88
C ILE A 411 -4.55 -18.31 1.61
N GLN A 412 -5.59 -19.14 1.65
CA GLN A 412 -6.85 -18.82 2.33
C GLN A 412 -6.68 -18.60 3.83
N ALA A 413 -5.80 -19.36 4.46
CA ALA A 413 -5.56 -19.33 5.90
C ALA A 413 -4.53 -18.27 6.34
N VAL A 414 -3.99 -17.48 5.41
CA VAL A 414 -3.16 -16.30 5.71
C VAL A 414 -3.92 -15.34 6.62
N LYS A 415 -3.27 -14.92 7.71
CA LYS A 415 -3.77 -13.97 8.71
C LYS A 415 -2.77 -12.82 8.91
N PRO A 416 -3.23 -11.64 9.31
CA PRO A 416 -2.34 -10.55 9.72
C PRO A 416 -1.50 -10.98 10.94
N GLY A 417 -0.19 -10.72 10.87
CA GLY A 417 0.80 -10.86 11.94
C GLY A 417 1.18 -9.50 12.50
N PHE A 418 2.19 -9.40 13.37
CA PHE A 418 2.43 -8.16 14.11
C PHE A 418 3.20 -7.11 13.30
N TYR A 419 4.52 -7.22 13.27
CA TYR A 419 5.45 -6.21 12.77
C TYR A 419 6.16 -6.68 11.49
N THR A 420 7.03 -5.83 10.95
CA THR A 420 7.69 -5.99 9.65
C THR A 420 9.22 -5.90 9.78
N ARG A 421 9.90 -7.05 9.66
CA ARG A 421 11.36 -7.13 9.59
C ARG A 421 11.82 -7.61 8.21
N MET A 422 11.68 -6.72 7.24
CA MET A 422 11.85 -7.00 5.80
C MET A 422 13.23 -7.52 5.42
N GLY A 423 14.33 -6.93 5.93
CA GLY A 423 15.68 -7.33 5.52
C GLY A 423 15.95 -8.81 5.80
N ALA A 424 15.57 -9.30 6.98
CA ALA A 424 15.65 -10.72 7.32
C ALA A 424 14.83 -11.62 6.38
N ALA A 425 13.60 -11.22 6.06
CA ALA A 425 12.72 -11.98 5.17
C ALA A 425 13.24 -12.00 3.72
N ILE A 426 13.72 -10.85 3.21
CA ILE A 426 14.33 -10.71 1.88
C ILE A 426 15.58 -11.57 1.77
N ARG A 427 16.49 -11.54 2.76
CA ARG A 427 17.68 -12.40 2.76
C ARG A 427 17.32 -13.88 2.79
N TYR A 428 16.30 -14.27 3.56
CA TYR A 428 15.84 -15.65 3.57
C TYR A 428 15.23 -16.09 2.23
N ALA A 429 14.38 -15.25 1.62
CA ALA A 429 13.81 -15.49 0.29
C ALA A 429 14.89 -15.55 -0.80
N THR A 430 15.92 -14.70 -0.69
CA THR A 430 17.09 -14.67 -1.58
C THR A 430 17.81 -16.02 -1.58
N ARG A 431 18.01 -16.64 -0.40
CA ARG A 431 18.63 -17.99 -0.29
C ARG A 431 17.83 -19.07 -1.03
N ALA A 432 16.50 -18.91 -1.16
CA ALA A 432 15.68 -19.84 -1.93
C ALA A 432 15.87 -19.62 -3.44
N LEU A 433 15.87 -18.36 -3.89
CA LEU A 433 16.10 -18.00 -5.30
C LEU A 433 17.51 -18.32 -5.80
N GLU A 434 18.53 -18.26 -4.94
CA GLU A 434 19.91 -18.64 -5.29
C GLU A 434 20.05 -20.10 -5.72
N LYS A 435 19.15 -20.98 -5.26
CA LYS A 435 19.14 -22.40 -5.61
C LYS A 435 18.49 -22.68 -6.96
N GLU A 436 17.77 -21.71 -7.52
CA GLU A 436 17.14 -21.85 -8.82
C GLU A 436 18.16 -21.64 -9.95
N HIS A 437 18.03 -22.43 -11.02
CA HIS A 437 18.96 -22.43 -12.16
C HIS A 437 18.52 -21.53 -13.32
N SER A 438 17.41 -20.80 -13.16
CA SER A 438 16.91 -19.91 -14.22
C SER A 438 17.85 -18.73 -14.45
N SER A 439 18.03 -18.34 -15.71
CA SER A 439 18.83 -17.17 -16.10
C SER A 439 18.29 -15.90 -15.48
N HIS A 440 16.96 -15.76 -15.41
CA HIS A 440 16.31 -14.65 -14.73
C HIS A 440 15.72 -15.11 -13.40
N ARG A 441 16.02 -14.38 -12.33
CA ARG A 441 15.50 -14.62 -10.97
C ARG A 441 14.88 -13.33 -10.46
N LEU A 442 13.58 -13.36 -10.16
CA LEU A 442 12.79 -12.20 -9.74
C LEU A 442 12.32 -12.41 -8.29
N LEU A 443 12.59 -11.46 -7.41
CA LEU A 443 11.99 -11.36 -6.09
C LEU A 443 10.92 -10.28 -6.13
N LEU A 444 9.65 -10.67 -6.18
CA LEU A 444 8.52 -9.75 -6.15
C LEU A 444 8.05 -9.56 -4.72
N LEU A 445 8.32 -8.39 -4.14
CA LEU A 445 7.88 -8.02 -2.81
C LEU A 445 6.52 -7.31 -2.91
N LEU A 446 5.53 -7.80 -2.17
CA LEU A 446 4.24 -7.14 -1.99
C LEU A 446 4.15 -6.64 -0.55
N SER A 447 4.14 -5.33 -0.33
CA SER A 447 4.09 -4.76 1.03
C SER A 447 3.09 -3.60 1.11
N ASP A 448 2.41 -3.49 2.24
CA ASP A 448 1.44 -2.43 2.52
C ASP A 448 2.05 -1.16 3.14
N GLY A 449 3.36 -1.13 3.42
CA GLY A 449 4.04 0.08 3.88
C GLY A 449 5.46 -0.11 4.43
N LYS A 450 5.93 0.90 5.16
CA LYS A 450 7.30 1.01 5.69
C LYS A 450 7.68 -0.16 6.64
N PRO A 451 8.98 -0.55 6.73
CA PRO A 451 9.45 -1.49 7.74
C PRO A 451 9.26 -0.92 9.17
N ASN A 452 8.60 -1.66 10.07
CA ASN A 452 8.32 -1.27 11.46
C ASN A 452 8.50 -2.50 12.38
N ASP A 453 9.27 -2.43 13.48
CA ASP A 453 9.41 -3.53 14.46
C ASP A 453 9.88 -3.01 15.85
N VAL A 454 9.35 -3.62 16.93
CA VAL A 454 9.33 -3.18 18.35
C VAL A 454 10.72 -2.88 18.93
N ASP A 455 11.74 -3.53 18.41
CA ASP A 455 13.10 -3.54 18.97
C ASP A 455 14.03 -2.49 18.33
N ARG A 456 13.59 -1.23 18.20
CA ARG A 456 14.35 -0.12 17.57
C ARG A 456 14.70 -0.34 16.09
N TYR A 457 14.00 -1.26 15.45
CA TYR A 457 14.08 -1.44 14.01
C TYR A 457 13.21 -0.40 13.26
N ASP A 458 12.42 0.38 14.00
CA ASP A 458 11.65 1.51 13.48
C ASP A 458 12.53 2.61 12.86
N GLY A 459 12.02 3.22 11.79
CA GLY A 459 12.64 4.36 11.14
C GLY A 459 13.83 3.98 10.25
N ARG A 460 14.93 4.75 10.34
CA ARG A 460 16.06 4.61 9.43
C ARG A 460 16.76 3.25 9.52
N TYR A 461 16.83 2.64 10.71
CA TYR A 461 17.53 1.37 10.86
C TYR A 461 16.92 0.28 9.96
N GLY A 462 15.60 0.12 9.98
CA GLY A 462 14.90 -0.84 9.14
C GLY A 462 14.98 -0.52 7.65
N ILE A 463 15.01 0.76 7.28
CA ILE A 463 15.21 1.22 5.89
C ILE A 463 16.62 0.82 5.41
N GLU A 464 17.66 1.12 6.18
CA GLU A 464 19.04 0.79 5.80
C GLU A 464 19.27 -0.72 5.75
N ASP A 465 18.70 -1.49 6.68
CA ASP A 465 18.79 -2.96 6.62
C ASP A 465 18.08 -3.54 5.41
N THR A 466 16.91 -3.02 5.08
CA THR A 466 16.14 -3.42 3.90
C THR A 466 16.91 -3.08 2.63
N ARG A 467 17.50 -1.87 2.54
CA ARG A 467 18.35 -1.46 1.40
C ARG A 467 19.54 -2.39 1.24
N ALA A 468 20.24 -2.71 2.33
CA ALA A 468 21.36 -3.66 2.30
C ALA A 468 20.90 -5.04 1.79
N ALA A 469 19.77 -5.57 2.28
CA ALA A 469 19.22 -6.84 1.82
C ALA A 469 18.84 -6.85 0.33
N ILE A 470 18.30 -5.74 -0.19
CA ILE A 470 17.98 -5.55 -1.62
C ILE A 470 19.27 -5.57 -2.45
N GLN A 471 20.29 -4.80 -2.03
CA GLN A 471 21.59 -4.76 -2.71
C GLN A 471 22.29 -6.12 -2.70
N GLU A 472 22.22 -6.86 -1.58
CA GLU A 472 22.72 -8.23 -1.48
C GLU A 472 22.02 -9.16 -2.48
N ALA A 473 20.69 -9.05 -2.64
CA ALA A 473 19.94 -9.82 -3.63
C ALA A 473 20.35 -9.46 -5.06
N SER A 474 20.45 -8.16 -5.37
CA SER A 474 20.90 -7.67 -6.68
C SER A 474 22.30 -8.14 -7.03
N ALA A 475 23.24 -8.12 -6.07
CA ALA A 475 24.61 -8.60 -6.26
C ALA A 475 24.67 -10.11 -6.62
N LYS A 476 23.63 -10.87 -6.27
CA LYS A 476 23.48 -12.31 -6.60
C LYS A 476 22.79 -12.56 -7.94
N GLY A 477 22.51 -11.51 -8.71
CA GLY A 477 21.80 -11.58 -9.99
C GLY A 477 20.30 -11.85 -9.83
N ILE A 478 19.72 -11.51 -8.68
CA ILE A 478 18.27 -11.53 -8.45
C ILE A 478 17.75 -10.11 -8.63
N LEU A 479 16.66 -9.94 -9.37
CA LEU A 479 15.98 -8.66 -9.51
C LEU A 479 14.94 -8.51 -8.38
N PRO A 480 15.18 -7.67 -7.36
CA PRO A 480 14.14 -7.29 -6.42
C PRO A 480 13.19 -6.28 -7.07
N PHE A 481 11.89 -6.45 -6.86
CA PHE A 481 10.87 -5.51 -7.33
C PHE A 481 9.77 -5.36 -6.29
N CYS A 482 9.44 -4.13 -5.90
CA CYS A 482 8.44 -3.84 -4.89
C CYS A 482 7.10 -3.39 -5.49
N ILE A 483 6.00 -3.96 -5.02
CA ILE A 483 4.66 -3.46 -5.27
C ILE A 483 4.09 -3.07 -3.92
N THR A 484 3.75 -1.79 -3.78
CA THR A 484 3.18 -1.27 -2.54
C THR A 484 1.80 -0.67 -2.74
N ILE A 485 0.99 -0.66 -1.67
CA ILE A 485 -0.26 0.10 -1.56
C ILE A 485 -0.11 1.34 -0.67
N ASP A 486 1.09 1.62 -0.17
CA ASP A 486 1.41 2.80 0.63
C ASP A 486 1.50 4.06 -0.24
N ASN A 487 0.59 5.00 -0.02
CA ASN A 487 0.56 6.28 -0.74
C ASN A 487 1.78 7.17 -0.43
N ARG A 488 2.48 6.94 0.69
CA ARG A 488 3.76 7.60 1.02
C ARG A 488 4.98 6.82 0.52
N GLY A 489 4.79 5.70 -0.18
CA GLY A 489 5.85 4.86 -0.74
C GLY A 489 6.87 5.64 -1.58
N ASN A 490 6.42 6.68 -2.30
CA ASN A 490 7.27 7.50 -3.16
C ASN A 490 8.39 8.25 -2.40
N GLU A 491 8.29 8.43 -1.09
CA GLU A 491 9.29 9.16 -0.30
C GLU A 491 10.55 8.33 -0.01
N TYR A 492 10.43 7.00 0.12
CA TYR A 492 11.52 6.13 0.59
C TYR A 492 11.82 4.94 -0.32
N LEU A 493 10.86 4.48 -1.14
CA LEU A 493 11.09 3.37 -2.06
C LEU A 493 12.16 3.64 -3.13
N PRO A 494 12.31 4.87 -3.68
CA PRO A 494 13.44 5.20 -4.55
C PRO A 494 14.79 4.96 -3.86
N TYR A 495 14.90 5.28 -2.57
CA TYR A 495 16.11 5.01 -1.80
C TYR A 495 16.37 3.51 -1.60
N LEU A 496 15.31 2.70 -1.45
CA LEU A 496 15.46 1.25 -1.23
C LEU A 496 15.74 0.46 -2.51
N PHE A 497 14.92 0.67 -3.55
CA PHE A 497 14.88 -0.14 -4.77
C PHE A 497 15.43 0.60 -6.01
N GLY A 498 15.63 1.91 -5.93
CA GLY A 498 15.87 2.76 -7.10
C GLY A 498 14.58 3.07 -7.86
N HIS A 499 14.64 4.02 -8.79
CA HIS A 499 13.46 4.60 -9.45
C HIS A 499 12.67 3.63 -10.36
N LYS A 500 13.27 2.51 -10.80
CA LYS A 500 12.67 1.59 -11.79
C LYS A 500 12.14 0.27 -11.20
N GLN A 501 12.39 0.00 -9.93
CA GLN A 501 12.16 -1.31 -9.33
C GLN A 501 11.03 -1.31 -8.29
N PHE A 502 10.10 -0.35 -8.37
CA PHE A 502 8.88 -0.38 -7.58
C PHE A 502 7.66 0.22 -8.30
N ILE A 503 6.46 -0.12 -7.80
CA ILE A 503 5.18 0.42 -8.23
C ILE A 503 4.29 0.71 -7.01
N VAL A 504 3.69 1.90 -6.97
CA VAL A 504 2.69 2.29 -5.96
C VAL A 504 1.27 2.14 -6.52
N ILE A 505 0.45 1.33 -5.85
CA ILE A 505 -0.96 1.13 -6.17
C ILE A 505 -1.80 1.94 -5.17
N ARG A 506 -2.21 3.14 -5.58
CA ARG A 506 -2.96 4.10 -4.75
C ARG A 506 -4.29 3.57 -4.17
N ASN A 507 -4.87 2.54 -4.78
CA ASN A 507 -6.11 1.93 -4.34
C ASN A 507 -5.93 0.42 -4.17
N ALA A 508 -5.85 -0.03 -2.92
CA ALA A 508 -5.67 -1.44 -2.58
C ALA A 508 -6.66 -2.36 -3.31
N LYS A 509 -7.92 -1.95 -3.50
CA LYS A 509 -8.93 -2.78 -4.20
C LYS A 509 -8.55 -3.12 -5.65
N GLN A 510 -7.64 -2.36 -6.27
CA GLN A 510 -7.14 -2.62 -7.62
C GLN A 510 -5.98 -3.61 -7.64
N LEU A 511 -5.34 -3.87 -6.49
CA LEU A 511 -4.18 -4.75 -6.37
C LEU A 511 -4.43 -6.12 -7.03
N PRO A 512 -5.54 -6.84 -6.78
CA PRO A 512 -5.70 -8.19 -7.33
C PRO A 512 -5.73 -8.22 -8.87
N GLN A 513 -6.26 -7.17 -9.49
CA GLN A 513 -6.35 -7.06 -10.94
C GLN A 513 -5.04 -6.54 -11.55
N LYS A 514 -4.36 -5.60 -10.87
CA LYS A 514 -3.12 -4.98 -11.35
C LYS A 514 -1.90 -5.88 -11.17
N LEU A 515 -1.84 -6.66 -10.11
CA LEU A 515 -0.67 -7.46 -9.74
C LEU A 515 -0.23 -8.41 -10.87
N PRO A 516 -1.13 -9.22 -11.49
CA PRO A 516 -0.75 -10.02 -12.66
C PRO A 516 -0.27 -9.14 -13.82
N LEU A 517 -0.96 -8.06 -14.17
CA LEU A 517 -0.58 -7.20 -15.30
C LEU A 517 0.82 -6.58 -15.12
N ILE A 518 1.16 -6.18 -13.89
CA ILE A 518 2.50 -5.70 -13.55
C ILE A 518 3.53 -6.80 -13.80
N TYR A 519 3.26 -8.02 -13.36
CA TYR A 519 4.13 -9.17 -13.61
C TYR A 519 4.34 -9.45 -15.11
N ALA A 520 3.28 -9.42 -15.92
CA ALA A 520 3.39 -9.58 -17.37
C ALA A 520 4.36 -8.56 -17.98
N ARG A 521 4.23 -7.27 -17.59
CA ARG A 521 5.09 -6.20 -18.10
C ARG A 521 6.55 -6.35 -17.66
N LEU A 522 6.78 -6.71 -16.40
CA LEU A 522 8.14 -6.91 -15.88
C LEU A 522 8.87 -8.05 -16.59
N THR A 523 8.13 -9.13 -16.84
CA THR A 523 8.69 -10.34 -17.46
C THR A 523 8.78 -10.27 -18.99
N GLU A 524 8.20 -9.25 -19.61
CA GLU A 524 8.40 -8.96 -21.04
C GLU A 524 9.74 -8.24 -21.29
N SER A 525 10.22 -7.46 -20.32
CA SER A 525 11.49 -6.74 -20.41
C SER A 525 12.71 -7.54 -19.97
N LEU A 526 12.50 -8.73 -19.41
CA LEU A 526 13.53 -9.68 -18.96
C LEU A 526 13.77 -10.71 -20.05
#